data_AF-A0A3B0SUK6-F1
#
_entry.id   AF-A0A3B0SUK6-F1
#
_cell.length_a   1.000
_cell.length_b   1.000
_cell.length_c   1.000
_cell.angle_alpha   90.00
_cell.angle_beta   90.00
_cell.angle_gamma   90.00
#
_symmetry.space_group_name_H-M   'P 1'
#
loop_
_entity.id
_entity.type
_entity.pdbx_description
1 polymer ?
#
loop_
_entity_poly.entity_id
_entity_poly.type
_entity_poly.pdbx_seq_one_letter_code
_entity_poly.pdbx_strand_id
1 'polypeptide(L)'
;MHLLNVQPGAIDDGGEAVDIGQSPADIVILSAADTELATLATAHGAIGPPAPCLRLANLLHLRHPMSVDLYAEQTLVRARIVIVRLLGGRSYWPYGVEQLIAGARNGGFKLMLLPGDDKPDDDLRSASTIRGEPYDRLWAYFVHGGATNARGAIAYAATLIGQGEVPPQAAPLLAAGLYWPKLANPGLAELRPQWQAGRPLAAITFYRALLQSGQTGTIDALIETLASAGLNALPVYAQSFKDPLAADIVARALAKASPQVVINLTGFALSAPGHTHAPTLMDTPGGVVLQAVMAGVSRAAWEQSSRGLGVRDIAMNVALPEIDG
;
A
#
# COMPACT_ATOMS: atom_id res chain seq x y z
N MET A 1 -29.24 11.94 21.20
CA MET A 1 -28.60 11.37 20.00
C MET A 1 -27.43 10.54 20.48
N HIS A 2 -27.39 9.24 20.19
CA HIS A 2 -26.27 8.38 20.60
C HIS A 2 -25.19 8.45 19.52
N LEU A 3 -24.00 8.95 19.87
CA LEU A 3 -22.81 8.88 18.99
C LEU A 3 -22.24 7.47 19.09
N LEU A 4 -21.98 6.85 17.94
CA LEU A 4 -21.30 5.57 17.89
C LEU A 4 -19.79 5.80 17.96
N ASN A 5 -19.09 4.96 18.71
CA ASN A 5 -17.63 4.87 18.64
C ASN A 5 -17.26 4.02 17.42
N VAL A 6 -16.27 4.46 16.64
CA VAL A 6 -15.72 3.64 15.55
C VAL A 6 -15.19 2.32 16.14
N GLN A 7 -15.69 1.18 15.66
CA GLN A 7 -15.08 -0.12 15.94
C GLN A 7 -13.99 -0.42 14.91
N PRO A 8 -12.77 -0.79 15.33
CA PRO A 8 -11.71 -1.20 14.41
C PRO A 8 -12.18 -2.37 13.51
N GLY A 9 -12.18 -2.17 12.19
CA GLY A 9 -12.50 -3.21 11.20
C GLY A 9 -13.98 -3.33 10.81
N ALA A 10 -14.87 -2.46 11.29
CA ALA A 10 -16.24 -2.37 10.81
C ALA A 10 -16.32 -1.52 9.52
N ILE A 11 -17.01 -2.00 8.49
CA ILE A 11 -17.33 -1.23 7.28
C ILE A 11 -18.67 -0.53 7.55
N ASP A 12 -18.64 0.77 7.76
CA ASP A 12 -19.83 1.62 7.89
C ASP A 12 -20.06 2.38 6.56
N ASP A 13 -21.31 2.42 6.11
CA ASP A 13 -21.72 3.13 4.88
C ASP A 13 -21.66 4.66 5.04
N GLY A 14 -21.38 5.15 6.26
CA GLY A 14 -21.06 6.55 6.56
C GLY A 14 -22.28 7.46 6.62
N GLY A 15 -23.46 6.88 6.87
CA GLY A 15 -24.71 7.61 7.05
C GLY A 15 -24.92 8.13 8.47
N GLU A 16 -24.30 7.50 9.47
CA GLU A 16 -24.44 7.90 10.88
C GLU A 16 -23.25 8.75 11.36
N ALA A 17 -23.50 9.57 12.38
CA ALA A 17 -22.46 10.36 13.01
C ALA A 17 -21.61 9.47 13.94
N VAL A 18 -20.31 9.42 13.67
CA VAL A 18 -19.33 8.65 14.42
C VAL A 18 -18.27 9.57 15.02
N ASP A 19 -17.82 9.25 16.24
CA ASP A 19 -16.62 9.84 16.85
C ASP A 19 -15.43 8.88 16.68
N ILE A 20 -14.36 9.36 16.06
CA ILE A 20 -13.12 8.57 15.85
C ILE A 20 -12.30 8.49 17.15
N GLY A 21 -12.45 9.44 18.08
CA GLY A 21 -11.76 9.42 19.37
C GLY A 21 -10.23 9.56 19.27
N GLN A 22 -9.71 10.16 18.20
CA GLN A 22 -8.27 10.38 18.05
C GLN A 22 -7.81 11.60 18.84
N SER A 23 -6.77 11.42 19.66
CA SER A 23 -6.10 12.55 20.31
C SER A 23 -5.41 13.46 19.29
N PRO A 24 -5.23 14.76 19.60
CA PRO A 24 -4.57 15.71 18.70
C PRO A 24 -3.14 15.30 18.30
N ALA A 25 -2.70 15.77 17.13
CA ALA A 25 -1.34 15.60 16.64
C ALA A 25 -0.88 16.78 15.77
N ASP A 26 0.44 16.95 15.62
CA ASP A 26 1.04 18.00 14.78
C ASP A 26 0.74 17.80 13.29
N ILE A 27 0.76 16.54 12.84
CA ILE A 27 0.51 16.14 11.45
C ILE A 27 -0.73 15.25 11.43
N VAL A 28 -1.69 15.60 10.57
CA VAL A 28 -2.88 14.77 10.32
C VAL A 28 -2.95 14.44 8.83
N ILE A 29 -3.09 13.16 8.48
CA ILE A 29 -3.28 12.70 7.10
C ILE A 29 -4.60 11.94 6.99
N LEU A 30 -5.45 12.37 6.07
CA LEU A 30 -6.76 11.78 5.77
C LEU A 30 -6.74 11.16 4.37
N SER A 31 -7.25 9.94 4.23
CA SER A 31 -7.35 9.24 2.94
C SER A 31 -8.54 8.28 2.93
N ALA A 32 -9.11 7.99 1.76
CA ALA A 32 -10.11 6.92 1.62
C ALA A 32 -9.45 5.54 1.45
N ALA A 33 -8.15 5.51 1.13
CA ALA A 33 -7.42 4.29 0.86
C ALA A 33 -6.79 3.74 2.14
N ASP A 34 -7.43 2.75 2.77
CA ASP A 34 -6.90 2.08 3.97
C ASP A 34 -5.50 1.52 3.74
N THR A 35 -5.20 1.08 2.52
CA THR A 35 -3.88 0.56 2.17
C THR A 35 -2.79 1.63 2.24
N GLU A 36 -3.12 2.88 1.89
CA GLU A 36 -2.21 4.03 2.02
C GLU A 36 -2.01 4.38 3.49
N LEU A 37 -3.09 4.42 4.28
CA LEU A 37 -3.03 4.66 5.73
C LEU A 37 -2.23 3.58 6.45
N ALA A 38 -2.41 2.30 6.11
CA ALA A 38 -1.64 1.19 6.66
C ALA A 38 -0.15 1.29 6.31
N THR A 39 0.18 1.72 5.09
CA THR A 39 1.58 1.96 4.68
C THR A 39 2.21 3.06 5.52
N LEU A 40 1.51 4.18 5.70
CA LEU A 40 1.97 5.31 6.52
C LEU A 40 2.12 4.90 7.99
N ALA A 41 1.19 4.13 8.55
CA ALA A 41 1.25 3.66 9.92
C ALA A 41 2.49 2.78 10.16
N THR A 42 2.73 1.82 9.26
CA THR A 42 3.92 0.95 9.29
C THR A 42 5.20 1.76 9.15
N ALA A 43 5.22 2.71 8.21
CA ALA A 43 6.37 3.59 7.98
C ALA A 43 6.67 4.46 9.20
N HIS A 44 5.65 5.02 9.84
CA HIS A 44 5.77 5.84 11.06
C HIS A 44 6.31 5.02 12.24
N GLY A 45 5.77 3.83 12.46
CA GLY A 45 6.23 2.91 13.52
C GLY A 45 7.70 2.53 13.39
N ALA A 46 8.25 2.52 12.18
CA ALA A 46 9.66 2.22 11.91
C ALA A 46 10.63 3.40 12.13
N ILE A 47 10.15 4.65 12.27
CA ILE A 47 11.01 5.83 12.48
C ILE A 47 11.63 5.80 13.89
N GLY A 48 10.88 5.33 14.89
CA GLY A 48 11.29 5.38 16.30
C GLY A 48 11.37 6.81 16.88
N PRO A 49 11.47 6.99 18.19
CA PRO A 49 11.62 8.32 18.81
C PRO A 49 12.93 9.02 18.37
N PRO A 50 12.91 10.34 18.05
CA PRO A 50 11.78 11.27 18.07
C PRO A 50 11.00 11.31 16.75
N ALA A 51 9.99 10.45 16.60
CA ALA A 51 9.07 10.48 15.47
C ALA A 51 8.09 11.68 15.58
N PRO A 52 7.67 12.27 14.45
CA PRO A 52 6.68 13.34 14.47
C PRO A 52 5.33 12.82 14.99
N CYS A 53 4.59 13.68 15.70
CA CYS A 53 3.25 13.32 16.16
C CYS A 53 2.29 13.26 14.96
N LEU A 54 1.75 12.07 14.67
CA LEU A 54 0.97 11.78 13.47
C LEU A 54 -0.39 11.17 13.81
N ARG A 55 -1.46 11.61 13.14
CA ARG A 55 -2.74 10.90 13.06
C ARG A 55 -3.09 10.57 11.62
N LEU A 56 -3.62 9.37 11.45
CA LEU A 56 -4.07 8.82 10.19
C LEU A 56 -5.54 8.44 10.37
N ALA A 57 -6.42 8.91 9.49
CA ALA A 57 -7.83 8.54 9.56
C ALA A 57 -8.42 8.29 8.17
N ASN A 58 -9.33 7.31 8.10
CA ASN A 58 -10.08 7.05 6.89
C ASN A 58 -11.19 8.10 6.76
N LEU A 59 -11.18 8.85 5.66
CA LEU A 59 -12.17 9.91 5.41
C LEU A 59 -13.59 9.38 5.30
N LEU A 60 -13.77 8.08 5.00
CA LEU A 60 -15.08 7.44 4.97
C LEU A 60 -15.77 7.43 6.34
N HIS A 61 -15.00 7.46 7.44
CA HIS A 61 -15.55 7.62 8.80
C HIS A 61 -15.92 9.08 9.13
N LEU A 62 -15.60 10.03 8.24
CA LEU A 62 -15.87 11.46 8.38
C LEU A 62 -16.92 11.95 7.36
N ARG A 63 -17.82 11.08 6.90
CA ARG A 63 -18.85 11.45 5.92
C ARG A 63 -19.92 12.37 6.48
N HIS A 64 -20.39 12.08 7.70
CA HIS A 64 -21.43 12.86 8.34
C HIS A 64 -20.88 14.22 8.83
N PRO A 65 -21.56 15.36 8.59
CA PRO A 65 -21.08 16.69 9.00
C PRO A 65 -20.67 16.79 10.47
N MET A 66 -21.49 16.24 11.37
CA MET A 66 -21.16 16.17 12.81
C MET A 66 -19.82 15.47 13.10
N SER A 67 -19.48 14.40 12.37
CA SER A 67 -18.20 13.70 12.54
C SER A 67 -17.02 14.57 12.11
N VAL A 68 -17.19 15.34 11.04
CA VAL A 68 -16.19 16.32 10.59
C VAL A 68 -15.98 17.39 11.64
N ASP A 69 -17.06 17.99 12.14
CA ASP A 69 -17.01 19.07 13.11
C ASP A 69 -16.35 18.60 14.41
N LEU A 70 -16.76 17.43 14.91
CA LEU A 70 -16.18 16.84 16.12
C LEU A 70 -14.69 16.53 15.94
N TYR A 71 -14.29 15.98 14.79
CA TYR A 71 -12.88 15.71 14.49
C TYR A 71 -12.06 17.01 14.38
N ALA A 72 -12.64 18.07 13.82
CA ALA A 72 -12.01 19.38 13.76
C ALA A 72 -11.79 19.98 15.16
N GLU A 73 -12.81 19.93 16.01
CA GLU A 73 -12.77 20.47 17.37
C GLU A 73 -11.85 19.68 18.31
N GLN A 74 -11.82 18.36 18.19
CA GLN A 74 -11.11 17.49 19.13
C GLN A 74 -9.70 17.12 18.66
N THR A 75 -9.51 16.83 17.37
CA THR A 75 -8.24 16.31 16.85
C THR A 75 -7.45 17.39 16.11
N LEU A 76 -8.09 18.17 15.25
CA LEU A 76 -7.40 19.16 14.42
C LEU A 76 -7.01 20.45 15.17
N VAL A 77 -7.55 20.66 16.37
CA VAL A 77 -7.29 21.86 17.19
C VAL A 77 -5.81 22.11 17.51
N ARG A 78 -4.96 21.07 17.48
CA ARG A 78 -3.49 21.20 17.62
C ARG A 78 -2.72 20.84 16.35
N ALA A 79 -3.41 20.56 15.25
CA ALA A 79 -2.75 20.27 13.99
C ALA A 79 -1.95 21.49 13.53
N ARG A 80 -0.74 21.24 13.03
CA ARG A 80 0.10 22.24 12.39
C ARG A 80 0.02 22.09 10.87
N ILE A 81 -0.23 20.87 10.40
CA ILE A 81 -0.52 20.56 9.01
C ILE A 81 -1.58 19.45 8.90
N VAL A 82 -2.54 19.64 7.99
CA VAL A 82 -3.55 18.66 7.59
C VAL A 82 -3.36 18.36 6.11
N ILE A 83 -3.20 17.09 5.77
CA ILE A 83 -3.03 16.58 4.40
C ILE A 83 -4.21 15.67 4.09
N VAL A 84 -4.88 15.86 2.96
CA VAL A 84 -6.05 15.07 2.55
C VAL A 84 -5.82 14.51 1.16
N ARG A 85 -6.00 13.20 1.00
CA ARG A 85 -5.95 12.49 -0.27
C ARG A 85 -7.38 12.25 -0.77
N LEU A 86 -7.76 12.92 -1.87
CA LEU A 86 -9.13 12.90 -2.39
C LEU A 86 -9.18 12.37 -3.83
N LEU A 87 -9.70 11.16 -4.01
CA LEU A 87 -10.00 10.61 -5.33
C LEU A 87 -11.37 11.13 -5.80
N GLY A 88 -11.42 11.83 -6.93
CA GLY A 88 -12.65 12.46 -7.43
C GLY A 88 -12.85 13.92 -6.99
N GLY A 89 -11.80 14.56 -6.47
CA GLY A 89 -11.78 16.00 -6.18
C GLY A 89 -12.68 16.43 -5.01
N ARG A 90 -12.93 17.74 -4.91
CA ARG A 90 -13.72 18.35 -3.82
C ARG A 90 -15.14 17.82 -3.70
N SER A 91 -15.76 17.45 -4.83
CA SER A 91 -17.12 16.90 -4.86
C SER A 91 -17.26 15.57 -4.11
N TYR A 92 -16.16 14.85 -3.89
CA TYR A 92 -16.20 13.57 -3.18
C TYR A 92 -16.45 13.74 -1.67
N TRP A 93 -16.01 14.84 -1.08
CA TRP A 93 -16.15 15.13 0.36
C TRP A 93 -16.34 16.64 0.62
N PRO A 94 -17.44 17.23 0.13
CA PRO A 94 -17.57 18.68 0.03
C PRO A 94 -17.59 19.38 1.39
N TYR A 95 -18.38 18.87 2.35
CA TYR A 95 -18.49 19.47 3.68
C TYR A 95 -17.14 19.48 4.42
N GLY A 96 -16.44 18.35 4.42
CA GLY A 96 -15.12 18.25 5.04
C GLY A 96 -14.10 19.19 4.42
N VAL A 97 -14.07 19.29 3.09
CA VAL A 97 -13.20 20.24 2.39
C VAL A 97 -13.50 21.68 2.79
N GLU A 98 -14.77 22.09 2.87
CA GLU A 98 -15.12 23.45 3.31
C GLU A 98 -14.65 23.74 4.73
N GLN A 99 -14.89 22.82 5.67
CA GLN A 99 -14.48 23.01 7.06
C GLN A 99 -12.96 23.12 7.20
N LEU A 100 -12.21 22.30 6.45
CA LEU A 100 -10.75 22.37 6.45
C LEU A 100 -10.23 23.67 5.83
N ILE A 101 -10.83 24.13 4.73
CA ILE A 101 -10.48 25.42 4.11
C ILE A 101 -10.75 26.57 5.09
N ALA A 102 -11.91 26.56 5.75
CA ALA A 102 -12.28 27.58 6.74
C ALA A 102 -11.30 27.59 7.92
N GLY A 103 -11.01 26.42 8.49
CA GLY A 103 -10.04 26.26 9.59
C GLY A 103 -8.63 26.75 9.21
N ALA A 104 -8.17 26.42 8.00
CA ALA A 104 -6.87 26.86 7.50
C ALA A 104 -6.82 28.38 7.25
N ARG A 105 -7.88 28.97 6.68
CA ARG A 105 -7.98 30.44 6.46
C ARG A 105 -7.96 31.22 7.76
N ASN A 106 -8.51 30.67 8.84
CA ASN A 106 -8.48 31.25 10.17
C ASN A 106 -7.13 31.08 10.89
N GLY A 107 -6.12 30.49 10.21
CA GLY A 107 -4.78 30.30 10.76
C GLY A 107 -4.63 29.08 11.68
N GLY A 108 -5.60 28.15 11.67
CA GLY A 108 -5.55 26.96 12.52
C GLY A 108 -4.41 26.00 12.15
N PHE A 109 -4.23 25.74 10.85
CA PHE A 109 -3.20 24.82 10.34
C PHE A 109 -2.85 25.10 8.88
N LYS A 110 -1.73 24.54 8.42
CA LYS A 110 -1.43 24.43 6.99
C LYS A 110 -2.29 23.32 6.37
N LEU A 111 -2.76 23.49 5.14
CA LEU A 111 -3.66 22.56 4.46
C LEU A 111 -3.09 22.18 3.10
N MET A 112 -3.10 20.87 2.82
CA MET A 112 -2.78 20.28 1.52
C MET A 112 -3.88 19.32 1.11
N LEU A 113 -4.65 19.68 0.09
CA LEU A 113 -5.62 18.80 -0.56
C LEU A 113 -4.94 18.23 -1.81
N LEU A 114 -4.64 16.93 -1.79
CA LEU A 114 -3.92 16.22 -2.84
C LEU A 114 -4.89 15.31 -3.62
N PRO A 115 -4.81 15.24 -4.96
CA PRO A 115 -5.62 14.32 -5.74
C PRO A 115 -5.24 12.88 -5.43
N GLY A 116 -6.22 11.98 -5.35
CA GLY A 116 -6.03 10.57 -4.99
C GLY A 116 -5.30 9.73 -6.06
N ASP A 117 -5.12 10.24 -7.27
CA ASP A 117 -4.44 9.59 -8.39
C ASP A 117 -3.17 10.36 -8.81
N ASP A 118 -2.64 10.04 -9.99
CA ASP A 118 -1.46 10.64 -10.61
C ASP A 118 -1.79 11.82 -11.53
N LYS A 119 -3.04 12.29 -11.52
CA LYS A 119 -3.50 13.43 -12.33
C LYS A 119 -3.52 14.70 -11.48
N PRO A 120 -3.01 15.82 -12.03
CA PRO A 120 -3.08 17.09 -11.32
C PRO A 120 -4.54 17.53 -11.16
N ASP A 121 -4.84 18.16 -10.04
CA ASP A 121 -6.14 18.76 -9.74
C ASP A 121 -5.94 20.21 -9.27
N ASP A 122 -6.22 21.15 -10.17
CA ASP A 122 -6.02 22.58 -9.94
C ASP A 122 -7.02 23.14 -8.92
N ASP A 123 -8.21 22.56 -8.79
CA ASP A 123 -9.20 22.99 -7.79
C ASP A 123 -8.66 22.68 -6.39
N LEU A 124 -8.23 21.44 -6.14
CA LEU A 124 -7.62 21.03 -4.87
C LEU A 124 -6.35 21.82 -4.56
N ARG A 125 -5.50 22.05 -5.56
CA ARG A 125 -4.27 22.86 -5.41
C ARG A 125 -4.59 24.31 -5.06
N SER A 126 -5.58 24.92 -5.71
CA SER A 126 -5.97 26.30 -5.44
C SER A 126 -6.58 26.48 -4.05
N ALA A 127 -7.30 25.48 -3.55
CA ALA A 127 -7.89 25.47 -2.22
C ALA A 127 -6.87 25.21 -1.08
N SER A 128 -5.73 24.61 -1.39
CA SER A 128 -4.65 24.34 -0.43
C SER A 128 -3.92 25.62 0.01
N THR A 129 -3.40 25.65 1.24
CA THR A 129 -2.57 26.79 1.72
C THR A 129 -1.09 26.62 1.39
N ILE A 130 -0.62 25.38 1.21
CA ILE A 130 0.72 25.08 0.67
C ILE A 130 0.58 24.80 -0.83
N ARG A 131 1.44 25.43 -1.65
CA ARG A 131 1.42 25.35 -3.13
C ARG A 131 2.85 25.29 -3.69
N GLY A 132 2.97 25.05 -4.99
CA GLY A 132 4.26 25.01 -5.70
C GLY A 132 5.06 23.74 -5.39
N GLU A 133 6.40 23.86 -5.36
CA GLU A 133 7.30 22.71 -5.16
C GLU A 133 6.95 21.86 -3.92
N PRO A 134 6.59 22.44 -2.76
CA PRO A 134 6.20 21.62 -1.62
C PRO A 134 4.95 20.77 -1.83
N TYR A 135 4.01 21.28 -2.62
CA TYR A 135 2.82 20.54 -3.00
C TYR A 135 3.17 19.37 -3.91
N ASP A 136 3.92 19.64 -4.97
CA ASP A 136 4.29 18.63 -5.97
C ASP A 136 5.16 17.53 -5.36
N ARG A 137 6.08 17.91 -4.49
CA ARG A 137 6.98 16.97 -3.82
C ARG A 137 6.24 16.04 -2.87
N LEU A 138 5.34 16.57 -2.04
CA LEU A 138 4.56 15.72 -1.15
C LEU A 138 3.64 14.79 -1.95
N TRP A 139 2.99 15.31 -3.00
CA TRP A 139 2.14 14.53 -3.89
C TRP A 139 2.91 13.39 -4.58
N ALA A 140 4.14 13.64 -5.05
CA ALA A 140 4.97 12.64 -5.70
C ALA A 140 5.26 11.42 -4.81
N TYR A 141 5.43 11.60 -3.49
CA TYR A 141 5.58 10.44 -2.58
C TYR A 141 4.35 9.53 -2.60
N PHE A 142 3.15 10.11 -2.62
CA PHE A 142 1.91 9.34 -2.66
C PHE A 142 1.69 8.67 -4.03
N VAL A 143 1.97 9.39 -5.13
CA VAL A 143 1.87 8.84 -6.49
C VAL A 143 2.80 7.64 -6.67
N HIS A 144 4.05 7.76 -6.26
CA HIS A 144 5.01 6.66 -6.39
C HIS A 144 4.76 5.53 -5.38
N GLY A 145 4.24 5.84 -4.19
CA GLY A 145 3.84 4.87 -3.18
C GLY A 145 4.98 4.01 -2.61
N GLY A 146 4.62 3.05 -1.77
CA GLY A 146 5.56 2.13 -1.11
C GLY A 146 6.22 2.68 0.15
N ALA A 147 6.82 1.78 0.93
CA ALA A 147 7.29 2.07 2.28
C ALA A 147 8.35 3.19 2.36
N THR A 148 9.27 3.26 1.39
CA THR A 148 10.30 4.31 1.34
C THR A 148 9.70 5.68 1.08
N ASN A 149 8.76 5.79 0.13
CA ASN A 149 8.10 7.05 -0.14
C ASN A 149 7.14 7.45 0.98
N ALA A 150 6.50 6.49 1.66
CA ALA A 150 5.68 6.78 2.84
C ALA A 150 6.51 7.39 3.98
N ARG A 151 7.70 6.85 4.27
CA ARG A 151 8.66 7.48 5.20
C ARG A 151 9.07 8.87 4.73
N GLY A 152 9.35 9.03 3.44
CA GLY A 152 9.64 10.31 2.82
C GLY A 152 8.51 11.34 2.98
N ALA A 153 7.26 10.93 2.78
CA ALA A 153 6.09 11.79 2.94
C ALA A 153 5.94 12.29 4.38
N ILE A 154 6.09 11.39 5.36
CA ILE A 154 6.01 11.74 6.79
C ILE A 154 7.14 12.71 7.18
N ALA A 155 8.38 12.39 6.79
CA ALA A 155 9.53 13.24 7.07
C ALA A 155 9.40 14.61 6.38
N TYR A 156 8.94 14.64 5.13
CA TYR A 156 8.75 15.87 4.39
C TYR A 156 7.64 16.72 5.03
N ALA A 157 6.51 16.13 5.40
CA ALA A 157 5.45 16.82 6.14
C ALA A 157 5.95 17.42 7.47
N ALA A 158 6.84 16.72 8.18
CA ALA A 158 7.50 17.26 9.37
C ALA A 158 8.34 18.50 9.05
N THR A 159 9.08 18.50 7.93
CA THR A 159 9.87 19.70 7.53
C THR A 159 8.99 20.91 7.23
N LEU A 160 7.79 20.68 6.69
CA LEU A 160 6.82 21.74 6.42
C LEU A 160 6.29 22.40 7.71
N ILE A 161 6.47 21.76 8.86
CA ILE A 161 6.19 22.33 10.19
C ILE A 161 7.49 22.62 10.97
N GLY A 162 8.63 22.72 10.29
CA GLY A 162 9.92 23.07 10.90
C GLY A 162 10.50 22.01 11.82
N GLN A 163 10.17 20.73 11.60
CA GLN A 163 10.71 19.59 12.33
C GLN A 163 11.49 18.67 11.37
N GLY A 164 12.60 18.10 11.84
CA GLY A 164 13.38 17.13 11.08
C GLY A 164 14.15 17.72 9.89
N GLU A 165 14.71 16.81 9.07
CA GLU A 165 15.50 17.14 7.89
C GLU A 165 14.76 16.80 6.61
N VAL A 166 15.13 17.49 5.52
CA VAL A 166 14.51 17.29 4.20
C VAL A 166 14.90 15.89 3.67
N PRO A 167 13.94 14.96 3.50
CA PRO A 167 14.24 13.62 3.01
C PRO A 167 14.60 13.62 1.51
N PRO A 168 15.23 12.56 0.99
CA PRO A 168 15.44 12.39 -0.46
C PRO A 168 14.13 12.49 -1.24
N GLN A 169 14.19 12.95 -2.50
CA GLN A 169 13.00 13.05 -3.37
C GLN A 169 12.28 11.71 -3.52
N ALA A 170 10.98 11.78 -3.81
CA ALA A 170 10.18 10.61 -4.11
C ALA A 170 10.77 9.84 -5.29
N ALA A 171 10.81 8.52 -5.19
CA ALA A 171 11.39 7.65 -6.22
C ALA A 171 10.31 6.70 -6.76
N PRO A 172 10.21 6.50 -8.08
CA PRO A 172 9.27 5.55 -8.66
C PRO A 172 9.62 4.11 -8.24
N LEU A 173 8.59 3.31 -7.95
CA LEU A 173 8.77 1.87 -7.77
C LEU A 173 9.04 1.22 -9.14
N LEU A 174 10.05 0.35 -9.18
CA LEU A 174 10.38 -0.43 -10.37
C LEU A 174 9.17 -1.24 -10.85
N ALA A 175 9.05 -1.46 -12.16
CA ALA A 175 7.98 -2.27 -12.73
C ALA A 175 8.07 -3.74 -12.29
N ALA A 176 9.29 -4.24 -12.06
CA ALA A 176 9.56 -5.54 -11.48
C ALA A 176 10.89 -5.52 -10.72
N GLY A 177 11.08 -6.45 -9.80
CA GLY A 177 12.29 -6.55 -9.01
C GLY A 177 12.23 -7.60 -7.91
N LEU A 178 13.25 -7.61 -7.07
CA LEU A 178 13.32 -8.47 -5.89
C LEU A 178 12.85 -7.72 -4.66
N TYR A 179 12.31 -8.48 -3.71
CA TYR A 179 11.86 -7.95 -2.44
C TYR A 179 12.53 -8.69 -1.30
N TRP A 180 12.85 -7.96 -0.24
CA TRP A 180 13.20 -8.51 1.06
C TRP A 180 12.76 -7.52 2.14
N PRO A 181 12.23 -8.00 3.28
CA PRO A 181 11.84 -7.13 4.37
C PRO A 181 12.98 -6.17 4.75
N LYS A 182 12.67 -4.87 4.84
CA LYS A 182 13.59 -3.79 5.27
C LYS A 182 14.76 -3.49 4.31
N LEU A 183 14.88 -4.16 3.16
CA LEU A 183 15.86 -3.77 2.13
C LEU A 183 15.20 -2.91 1.06
N ALA A 184 15.87 -1.81 0.69
CA ALA A 184 15.40 -0.92 -0.37
C ALA A 184 15.90 -1.42 -1.73
N ASN A 185 14.98 -1.82 -2.62
CA ASN A 185 15.26 -2.27 -3.99
C ASN A 185 16.43 -3.26 -4.10
N PRO A 186 16.42 -4.39 -3.35
CA PRO A 186 17.55 -5.29 -3.31
C PRO A 186 17.76 -6.01 -4.65
N GLY A 187 19.01 -6.37 -4.93
CA GLY A 187 19.40 -7.33 -5.97
C GLY A 187 19.75 -8.70 -5.36
N LEU A 188 20.18 -9.62 -6.21
CA LEU A 188 20.60 -10.96 -5.77
C LEU A 188 21.81 -10.92 -4.83
N ALA A 189 22.68 -9.90 -4.95
CA ALA A 189 23.84 -9.75 -4.10
C ALA A 189 23.44 -9.46 -2.64
N GLU A 190 22.37 -8.70 -2.44
CA GLU A 190 21.82 -8.35 -1.12
C GLU A 190 20.95 -9.46 -0.54
N LEU A 191 20.31 -10.28 -1.38
CA LEU A 191 19.50 -11.43 -0.94
C LEU A 191 20.35 -12.64 -0.54
N ARG A 192 21.46 -12.92 -1.24
CA ARG A 192 22.30 -14.10 -0.96
C ARG A 192 22.77 -14.22 0.49
N PRO A 193 23.18 -13.15 1.19
CA PRO A 193 23.53 -13.19 2.61
C PRO A 193 22.37 -13.60 3.54
N GLN A 194 21.12 -13.48 3.08
CA GLN A 194 19.93 -13.89 3.84
C GLN A 194 19.65 -15.39 3.71
N TRP A 195 20.34 -16.07 2.80
CA TRP A 195 20.17 -17.49 2.52
C TRP A 195 21.13 -18.33 3.32
N GLN A 196 20.69 -19.53 3.68
CA GLN A 196 21.53 -20.55 4.30
C GLN A 196 22.08 -21.48 3.21
N ALA A 197 23.39 -21.72 3.27
CA ALA A 197 24.07 -22.60 2.33
C ALA A 197 23.49 -24.03 2.38
N GLY A 198 23.34 -24.64 1.20
CA GLY A 198 22.82 -26.01 1.06
C GLY A 198 21.31 -26.16 1.17
N ARG A 199 20.55 -25.10 1.50
CA ARG A 199 19.08 -25.14 1.48
C ARG A 199 18.53 -24.90 0.07
N PRO A 200 17.48 -25.63 -0.36
CA PRO A 200 16.77 -25.34 -1.62
C PRO A 200 16.14 -23.95 -1.59
N LEU A 201 15.97 -23.34 -2.75
CA LEU A 201 15.43 -22.01 -2.96
C LEU A 201 14.02 -22.08 -3.55
N ALA A 202 13.08 -21.41 -2.90
CA ALA A 202 11.72 -21.19 -3.37
C ALA A 202 11.54 -19.74 -3.82
N ALA A 203 11.10 -19.53 -5.06
CA ALA A 203 10.67 -18.20 -5.50
C ALA A 203 9.25 -17.92 -5.01
N ILE A 204 8.96 -16.66 -4.68
CA ILE A 204 7.63 -16.19 -4.31
C ILE A 204 7.27 -15.07 -5.28
N THR A 205 6.31 -15.26 -6.17
CA THR A 205 5.90 -14.23 -7.13
C THR A 205 4.65 -13.52 -6.68
N PHE A 206 4.63 -12.19 -6.74
CA PHE A 206 3.48 -11.40 -6.29
C PHE A 206 3.36 -10.07 -7.07
N TYR A 207 2.19 -9.43 -6.97
CA TYR A 207 1.95 -8.17 -7.65
C TYR A 207 2.70 -7.00 -7.00
N ARG A 208 3.32 -6.13 -7.81
CA ARG A 208 3.93 -4.85 -7.38
C ARG A 208 2.98 -3.99 -6.56
N ALA A 209 1.66 -4.11 -6.80
CA ALA A 209 0.64 -3.41 -6.05
C ALA A 209 0.75 -3.63 -4.53
N LEU A 210 1.14 -4.83 -4.07
CA LEU A 210 1.35 -5.09 -2.64
C LEU A 210 2.51 -4.28 -2.07
N LEU A 211 3.60 -4.15 -2.83
CA LEU A 211 4.75 -3.33 -2.43
C LEU A 211 4.37 -1.84 -2.42
N GLN A 212 3.65 -1.39 -3.45
CA GLN A 212 3.17 -0.02 -3.57
C GLN A 212 2.23 0.37 -2.44
N SER A 213 1.40 -0.58 -2.00
CA SER A 213 0.43 -0.38 -0.93
C SER A 213 0.94 -0.80 0.45
N GLY A 214 2.22 -1.13 0.60
CA GLY A 214 2.82 -1.56 1.88
C GLY A 214 2.24 -2.86 2.48
N GLN A 215 1.42 -3.61 1.73
CA GLN A 215 0.75 -4.82 2.20
C GLN A 215 1.61 -6.06 1.95
N THR A 216 2.85 -6.03 2.44
CA THR A 216 3.82 -7.12 2.23
C THR A 216 3.80 -8.16 3.36
N GLY A 217 2.95 -8.01 4.38
CA GLY A 217 2.93 -8.91 5.54
C GLY A 217 2.74 -10.38 5.20
N THR A 218 1.91 -10.72 4.20
CA THR A 218 1.78 -12.11 3.72
C THR A 218 3.06 -12.62 3.07
N ILE A 219 3.79 -11.75 2.34
CA ILE A 219 5.07 -12.10 1.72
C ILE A 219 6.12 -12.32 2.81
N ASP A 220 6.16 -11.43 3.81
CA ASP A 220 7.07 -11.53 4.96
C ASP A 220 6.84 -12.84 5.72
N ALA A 221 5.57 -13.18 6.01
CA ALA A 221 5.20 -14.43 6.66
C ALA A 221 5.59 -15.68 5.84
N LEU A 222 5.47 -15.63 4.51
CA LEU A 222 5.92 -16.72 3.65
C LEU A 222 7.44 -16.88 3.64
N ILE A 223 8.20 -15.77 3.63
CA ILE A 223 9.67 -15.80 3.74
C ILE A 223 10.08 -16.51 5.04
N GLU A 224 9.48 -16.11 6.16
CA GLU A 224 9.75 -16.71 7.47
C GLU A 224 9.34 -18.19 7.52
N THR A 225 8.16 -18.52 7.00
CA THR A 225 7.65 -19.91 6.99
C THR A 225 8.55 -20.83 6.16
N LEU A 226 9.01 -20.38 4.99
CA LEU A 226 9.96 -21.13 4.16
C LEU A 226 11.29 -21.33 4.90
N ALA A 227 11.80 -20.29 5.55
CA ALA A 227 13.03 -20.38 6.35
C ALA A 227 12.90 -21.40 7.49
N SER A 228 11.76 -21.45 8.18
CA SER A 228 11.44 -22.44 9.21
C SER A 228 11.30 -23.86 8.64
N ALA A 229 10.81 -24.00 7.40
CA ALA A 229 10.71 -25.27 6.68
C ALA A 229 12.03 -25.73 6.03
N GLY A 230 13.14 -25.00 6.23
CA GLY A 230 14.44 -25.37 5.67
C GLY A 230 14.65 -24.98 4.20
N LEU A 231 13.88 -24.00 3.69
CA LEU A 231 14.03 -23.41 2.37
C LEU A 231 14.59 -21.98 2.46
N ASN A 232 15.29 -21.55 1.42
CA ASN A 232 15.59 -20.14 1.16
C ASN A 232 14.43 -19.52 0.36
N ALA A 233 14.21 -18.21 0.50
CA ALA A 233 13.18 -17.50 -0.24
C ALA A 233 13.78 -16.51 -1.26
N LEU A 234 13.19 -16.45 -2.45
CA LEU A 234 13.44 -15.43 -3.47
C LEU A 234 12.12 -14.72 -3.80
N PRO A 235 11.76 -13.65 -3.07
CA PRO A 235 10.57 -12.87 -3.36
C PRO A 235 10.79 -11.99 -4.59
N VAL A 236 9.89 -12.09 -5.57
CA VAL A 236 9.94 -11.38 -6.84
C VAL A 236 8.59 -10.73 -7.10
N TYR A 237 8.60 -9.44 -7.43
CA TYR A 237 7.39 -8.72 -7.79
C TYR A 237 7.41 -8.26 -9.24
N ALA A 238 6.21 -8.10 -9.81
CA ALA A 238 6.00 -7.43 -11.08
C ALA A 238 4.67 -6.68 -11.10
N GLN A 239 4.59 -5.59 -11.86
CA GLN A 239 3.33 -4.91 -12.18
C GLN A 239 2.43 -5.83 -13.00
N SER A 240 3.01 -6.49 -13.99
CA SER A 240 2.39 -7.52 -14.80
C SER A 240 3.48 -8.43 -15.35
N PHE A 241 3.33 -9.74 -15.22
CA PHE A 241 4.24 -10.69 -15.87
C PHE A 241 4.00 -10.83 -17.39
N LYS A 242 2.99 -10.14 -17.93
CA LYS A 242 2.76 -10.01 -19.39
C LYS A 242 3.46 -8.79 -20.00
N ASP A 243 3.95 -7.86 -19.17
CA ASP A 243 4.79 -6.77 -19.65
C ASP A 243 6.18 -7.34 -20.01
N PRO A 244 6.63 -7.22 -21.28
CA PRO A 244 7.91 -7.78 -21.71
C PRO A 244 9.11 -7.33 -20.88
N LEU A 245 9.12 -6.06 -20.43
CA LEU A 245 10.24 -5.53 -19.64
C LEU A 245 10.26 -6.15 -18.24
N ALA A 246 9.10 -6.17 -17.58
CA ALA A 246 8.94 -6.81 -16.27
C ALA A 246 9.28 -8.31 -16.33
N ALA A 247 8.76 -9.02 -17.34
CA ALA A 247 9.01 -10.44 -17.55
C ALA A 247 10.51 -10.75 -17.73
N ASP A 248 11.21 -9.97 -18.54
CA ASP A 248 12.64 -10.14 -18.81
C ASP A 248 13.53 -9.87 -17.57
N ILE A 249 13.18 -8.87 -16.75
CA ILE A 249 13.84 -8.63 -15.45
C ILE A 249 13.70 -9.85 -14.54
N VAL A 250 12.47 -10.37 -14.42
CA VAL A 250 12.16 -11.52 -13.57
C VAL A 250 12.83 -12.79 -14.09
N ALA A 251 12.79 -13.03 -15.41
CA ALA A 251 13.39 -14.20 -16.05
C ALA A 251 14.88 -14.29 -15.74
N ARG A 252 15.59 -13.16 -15.86
CA ARG A 252 17.02 -13.10 -15.52
C ARG A 252 17.29 -13.36 -14.04
N ALA A 253 16.44 -12.87 -13.15
CA ALA A 253 16.60 -13.09 -11.72
C ALA A 253 16.38 -14.58 -11.37
N LEU A 254 15.32 -15.18 -11.90
CA LEU A 254 15.00 -16.59 -11.74
C LEU A 254 16.08 -17.49 -12.34
N ALA A 255 16.57 -17.19 -13.55
CA ALA A 255 17.64 -17.97 -14.19
C ALA A 255 18.96 -17.93 -13.40
N LYS A 256 19.33 -16.77 -12.84
CA LYS A 256 20.55 -16.61 -12.04
C LYS A 256 20.46 -17.24 -10.65
N ALA A 257 19.26 -17.33 -10.08
CA ALA A 257 19.04 -17.88 -8.75
C ALA A 257 18.67 -19.38 -8.76
N SER A 258 18.11 -19.86 -9.88
CA SER A 258 17.71 -21.25 -10.14
C SER A 258 16.87 -21.87 -9.00
N PRO A 259 15.71 -21.29 -8.65
CA PRO A 259 14.83 -21.86 -7.63
C PRO A 259 14.28 -23.23 -8.05
N GLN A 260 14.08 -24.14 -7.10
CA GLN A 260 13.52 -25.48 -7.35
C GLN A 260 11.99 -25.48 -7.36
N VAL A 261 11.37 -24.45 -6.79
CA VAL A 261 9.92 -24.27 -6.74
C VAL A 261 9.58 -22.79 -6.88
N VAL A 262 8.48 -22.49 -7.57
CA VAL A 262 7.90 -21.16 -7.67
C VAL A 262 6.53 -21.17 -6.98
N ILE A 263 6.36 -20.35 -5.96
CA ILE A 263 5.08 -20.13 -5.28
C ILE A 263 4.47 -18.87 -5.90
N ASN A 264 3.43 -19.05 -6.70
CA ASN A 264 2.77 -17.96 -7.42
C ASN A 264 1.57 -17.41 -6.66
N LEU A 265 1.66 -16.15 -6.22
CA LEU A 265 0.58 -15.41 -5.59
C LEU A 265 -0.10 -14.43 -6.55
N THR A 266 0.24 -14.48 -7.84
CA THR A 266 -0.50 -13.70 -8.85
C THR A 266 -1.64 -14.51 -9.44
N GLY A 267 -2.74 -13.82 -9.73
CA GLY A 267 -3.86 -14.38 -10.49
C GLY A 267 -3.67 -14.22 -11.99
N PHE A 268 -4.60 -14.81 -12.75
CA PHE A 268 -4.64 -14.92 -14.21
C PHE A 268 -3.56 -15.82 -14.81
N ALA A 269 -3.88 -16.38 -15.97
CA ALA A 269 -2.91 -17.10 -16.79
C ALA A 269 -1.95 -16.11 -17.49
N LEU A 270 -0.69 -16.50 -17.61
CA LEU A 270 0.27 -15.93 -18.55
C LEU A 270 -0.07 -16.36 -19.97
N SER A 271 -0.51 -17.62 -20.13
CA SER A 271 -0.90 -18.20 -21.41
C SER A 271 -2.26 -17.71 -21.89
N ALA A 272 -2.47 -17.78 -23.21
CA ALA A 272 -3.77 -17.55 -23.82
C ALA A 272 -4.62 -18.84 -23.73
N PRO A 273 -5.91 -18.75 -23.37
CA PRO A 273 -6.81 -19.90 -23.38
C PRO A 273 -6.90 -20.56 -24.77
N GLY A 274 -7.13 -21.88 -24.79
CA GLY A 274 -7.36 -22.64 -26.03
C GLY A 274 -6.12 -22.94 -26.87
N HIS A 275 -4.93 -22.68 -26.35
CA HIS A 275 -3.65 -23.04 -26.98
C HIS A 275 -3.01 -24.21 -26.24
N THR A 276 -2.17 -25.00 -26.91
CA THR A 276 -1.32 -25.99 -26.24
C THR A 276 -0.41 -25.30 -25.24
N HIS A 277 -0.34 -25.83 -24.01
CA HIS A 277 0.53 -25.30 -22.96
C HIS A 277 1.97 -25.15 -23.49
N ALA A 278 2.53 -23.96 -23.27
CA ALA A 278 3.92 -23.63 -23.57
C ALA A 278 4.58 -23.16 -22.26
N PRO A 279 5.85 -23.51 -22.01
CA PRO A 279 6.54 -23.10 -20.78
C PRO A 279 6.46 -21.58 -20.59
N THR A 280 5.98 -21.18 -19.43
CA THR A 280 5.89 -19.79 -19.02
C THR A 280 7.18 -19.34 -18.33
N LEU A 281 7.24 -18.05 -18.01
CA LEU A 281 8.27 -17.46 -17.16
C LEU A 281 8.44 -18.22 -15.83
N MET A 282 7.35 -18.76 -15.28
CA MET A 282 7.35 -19.46 -14.00
C MET A 282 7.91 -20.88 -14.12
N ASP A 283 7.81 -21.49 -15.29
CA ASP A 283 8.32 -22.84 -15.60
C ASP A 283 9.81 -22.83 -15.97
N THR A 284 10.31 -21.68 -16.40
CA THR A 284 11.68 -21.53 -16.92
C THR A 284 12.79 -21.96 -15.96
N PRO A 285 12.67 -21.85 -14.61
CA PRO A 285 13.62 -22.46 -13.68
C PRO A 285 13.71 -24.00 -13.75
N GLY A 286 12.78 -24.66 -14.45
CA GLY A 286 12.64 -26.12 -14.48
C GLY A 286 12.06 -26.71 -13.19
N GLY A 287 11.50 -25.86 -12.32
CA GLY A 287 10.93 -26.22 -11.03
C GLY A 287 9.41 -26.39 -11.07
N VAL A 288 8.85 -26.86 -9.95
CA VAL A 288 7.39 -26.96 -9.78
C VAL A 288 6.80 -25.57 -9.55
N VAL A 289 5.67 -25.25 -10.19
CA VAL A 289 4.89 -24.04 -9.90
C VAL A 289 3.73 -24.40 -8.98
N LEU A 290 3.59 -23.68 -7.87
CA LEU A 290 2.54 -23.85 -6.88
C LEU A 290 1.70 -22.57 -6.81
N GLN A 291 0.44 -22.66 -7.18
CA GLN A 291 -0.49 -21.54 -7.07
C GLN A 291 -0.93 -21.35 -5.60
N ALA A 292 -0.60 -20.20 -5.02
CA ALA A 292 -0.98 -19.81 -3.66
C ALA A 292 -2.00 -18.67 -3.72
N VAL A 293 -3.27 -18.97 -3.42
CA VAL A 293 -4.37 -18.00 -3.57
C VAL A 293 -4.44 -17.05 -2.37
N MET A 294 -4.32 -15.75 -2.65
CA MET A 294 -4.72 -14.71 -1.70
C MET A 294 -6.24 -14.49 -1.80
N ALA A 295 -6.99 -15.14 -0.92
CA ALA A 295 -8.46 -15.04 -0.94
C ALA A 295 -8.94 -13.61 -0.68
N GLY A 296 -9.91 -13.14 -1.46
CA GLY A 296 -10.54 -11.82 -1.33
C GLY A 296 -11.61 -11.74 -0.24
N VAL A 297 -11.63 -12.73 0.68
CA VAL A 297 -12.60 -12.86 1.76
C VAL A 297 -11.90 -12.95 3.10
N SER A 298 -12.60 -12.66 4.19
CA SER A 298 -12.05 -12.84 5.53
C SER A 298 -11.80 -14.32 5.83
N ARG A 299 -10.84 -14.59 6.72
CA ARG A 299 -10.55 -15.96 7.19
C ARG A 299 -11.79 -16.65 7.76
N ALA A 300 -12.59 -15.94 8.57
CA ALA A 300 -13.81 -16.49 9.16
C ALA A 300 -14.84 -16.87 8.09
N ALA A 301 -15.01 -16.02 7.06
CA ALA A 301 -15.90 -16.33 5.95
C ALA A 301 -15.39 -17.53 5.12
N TRP A 302 -14.08 -17.65 4.93
CA TRP A 302 -13.48 -18.80 4.27
C TRP A 302 -13.68 -20.10 5.07
N GLU A 303 -13.41 -20.11 6.38
CA GLU A 303 -13.56 -21.28 7.26
C GLU A 303 -15.02 -21.75 7.37
N GLN A 304 -15.98 -20.83 7.30
CA GLN A 304 -17.42 -21.14 7.36
C GLN A 304 -18.02 -21.50 5.99
N SER A 305 -17.29 -21.27 4.90
CA SER A 305 -17.76 -21.54 3.55
C SER A 305 -17.41 -22.97 3.14
N SER A 306 -18.42 -23.76 2.76
CA SER A 306 -18.19 -25.09 2.17
C SER A 306 -17.45 -25.06 0.83
N ARG A 307 -17.40 -23.89 0.17
CA ARG A 307 -16.65 -23.67 -1.07
C ARG A 307 -15.25 -23.10 -0.83
N GLY A 308 -14.97 -22.57 0.37
CA GLY A 308 -13.76 -21.81 0.68
C GLY A 308 -13.69 -20.47 -0.06
N LEU A 309 -13.43 -20.50 -1.37
CA LEU A 309 -13.23 -19.33 -2.22
C LEU A 309 -14.52 -18.83 -2.88
N GLY A 310 -14.58 -17.52 -3.14
CA GLY A 310 -15.64 -16.90 -3.94
C GLY A 310 -15.49 -17.19 -5.44
N VAL A 311 -16.57 -17.04 -6.22
CA VAL A 311 -16.58 -17.32 -7.68
C VAL A 311 -15.48 -16.55 -8.42
N ARG A 312 -15.27 -15.27 -8.05
CA ARG A 312 -14.21 -14.44 -8.63
C ARG A 312 -12.82 -15.01 -8.36
N ASP A 313 -12.55 -15.42 -7.12
CA ASP A 313 -11.24 -15.95 -6.74
C ASP A 313 -10.95 -17.29 -7.39
N ILE A 314 -11.97 -18.16 -7.52
CA ILE A 314 -11.85 -19.42 -8.24
C ILE A 314 -11.50 -19.16 -9.70
N ALA A 315 -12.23 -18.27 -10.38
CA ALA A 315 -11.98 -17.96 -11.78
C ALA A 315 -10.57 -17.34 -11.98
N MET A 316 -10.22 -16.34 -11.16
CA MET A 316 -9.00 -15.55 -11.35
C MET A 316 -7.74 -16.26 -10.84
N ASN A 317 -7.81 -17.00 -9.74
CA ASN A 317 -6.63 -17.50 -9.04
C ASN A 317 -6.52 -19.04 -9.08
N VAL A 318 -7.49 -19.76 -9.62
CA VAL A 318 -7.46 -21.23 -9.78
C VAL A 318 -7.61 -21.60 -11.25
N ALA A 319 -8.81 -21.43 -11.83
CA ALA A 319 -9.13 -21.94 -13.17
C ALA A 319 -8.29 -21.32 -14.29
N LEU A 320 -7.93 -20.03 -14.19
CA LEU A 320 -7.04 -19.40 -15.16
C LEU A 320 -5.59 -19.86 -14.97
N PRO A 321 -4.99 -19.80 -13.76
CA PRO A 321 -3.65 -20.35 -13.53
C PRO A 321 -3.48 -21.83 -13.93
N GLU A 322 -4.50 -22.68 -13.83
CA GLU A 322 -4.45 -24.08 -14.30
C GLU A 322 -4.13 -24.22 -15.80
N ILE A 323 -4.36 -23.17 -16.61
CA ILE A 323 -3.99 -23.14 -18.04
C ILE A 323 -2.45 -23.09 -18.20
N ASP A 324 -1.75 -22.52 -17.23
CA ASP A 324 -0.29 -22.44 -17.19
C ASP A 324 0.37 -23.72 -16.63
N GLY A 325 -0.39 -24.76 -16.30
CA GLY A 325 0.11 -26.03 -15.73
C GLY A 325 0.12 -26.05 -14.20
#